data_AF-A0AAU6MQV1-F1
#
_entry.id   AF-A0AAU6MQV1-F1
#
_cell.length_a   1.000
_cell.length_b   1.000
_cell.length_c   1.000
_cell.angle_alpha   90.00
_cell.angle_beta   90.00
_cell.angle_gamma   90.00
#
_symmetry.space_group_name_H-M   'P 1'
#
loop_
_entity.id
_entity.type
_entity.pdbx_description
1 polymer ?
#
loop_
_entity_poly.entity_id
_entity_poly.type
_entity_poly.pdbx_seq_one_letter_code
_entity_poly.pdbx_strand_id
1 'polypeptide(L)'
;MAERLEEAGADAKIGVEAQPDGRAKLNVEKLHALGEPKSLNRLRKRVEKMLPKIDLPDLLFEVHAWTGFLDVFVHLDDGRTRMKDLTTSVVALLVSEACNIGMTPVITRTPRR
;
A
#
# COMPACT_ATOMS: atom_id res chain seq x y z
N MET A 1 -4.27 7.76 -31.19
CA MET A 1 -3.65 9.11 -31.18
C MET A 1 -4.63 10.15 -30.63
N ALA A 2 -5.88 10.20 -31.12
CA ALA A 2 -6.97 10.95 -30.50
C ALA A 2 -7.23 10.53 -29.03
N GLU A 3 -7.15 9.23 -28.76
CA GLU A 3 -7.33 8.64 -27.42
C GLU A 3 -6.38 9.21 -26.35
N ARG A 4 -5.10 9.46 -26.69
CA ARG A 4 -4.12 10.03 -25.75
C ARG A 4 -4.32 11.53 -25.47
N LEU A 5 -5.03 12.23 -26.36
CA LEU A 5 -5.44 13.62 -26.18
C LEU A 5 -6.70 13.70 -25.33
N GLU A 6 -7.61 12.74 -25.51
CA GLU A 6 -8.82 12.60 -24.71
C GLU A 6 -8.49 12.24 -23.25
N GLU A 7 -7.54 11.32 -23.02
CA GLU A 7 -7.02 10.99 -21.69
C GLU A 7 -6.31 12.16 -20.98
N ALA A 8 -5.67 13.05 -21.74
CA ALA A 8 -4.91 14.17 -21.16
C ALA A 8 -5.83 15.27 -20.60
N GLY A 9 -7.09 15.31 -21.02
CA GLY A 9 -8.08 16.30 -20.58
C GLY A 9 -7.82 17.72 -21.10
N ALA A 10 -8.76 18.63 -20.84
CA ALA A 10 -8.75 19.99 -21.41
C ALA A 10 -7.57 20.87 -20.93
N ASP A 11 -6.94 20.52 -19.80
CA ASP A 11 -5.83 21.28 -19.20
C ASP A 11 -4.45 20.86 -19.73
N ALA A 12 -4.40 19.91 -20.67
CA ALA A 12 -3.16 19.40 -21.24
C ALA A 12 -2.44 20.46 -22.09
N LYS A 13 -1.18 20.78 -21.72
CA LYS A 13 -0.31 21.60 -22.56
C LYS A 13 0.31 20.75 -23.66
N ILE A 14 0.03 21.12 -24.90
CA ILE A 14 0.46 20.38 -26.10
C ILE A 14 1.48 21.22 -26.88
N GLY A 15 2.64 20.66 -27.17
CA GLY A 15 3.63 21.17 -28.11
C GLY A 15 3.66 20.35 -29.39
N VAL A 16 3.92 20.97 -30.54
CA VAL A 16 4.07 20.27 -31.83
C VAL A 16 5.46 20.55 -32.39
N GLU A 17 6.24 19.49 -32.60
CA GLU A 17 7.56 19.56 -33.22
C GLU A 17 7.48 18.97 -34.64
N ALA A 18 7.84 19.77 -35.64
CA ALA A 18 7.96 19.28 -37.02
C ALA A 18 9.29 18.51 -37.17
N GLN A 19 9.20 17.25 -37.59
CA GLN A 19 10.37 16.43 -37.85
C GLN A 19 10.88 16.66 -39.28
N PRO A 20 12.19 16.46 -39.53
CA PRO A 20 12.81 16.68 -40.85
C PRO A 20 12.24 15.83 -41.99
N ASP A 21 11.55 14.74 -41.66
CA ASP A 21 10.90 13.82 -42.60
C ASP A 21 9.48 14.25 -43.00
N GLY A 22 9.05 15.45 -42.60
CA GLY A 22 7.72 15.98 -42.87
C GLY A 22 6.63 15.48 -41.91
N ARG A 23 6.96 14.69 -40.88
CA ARG A 23 6.00 14.24 -39.86
C ARG A 23 5.96 15.20 -38.67
N ALA A 24 4.77 15.46 -38.11
CA ALA A 24 4.64 16.22 -36.87
C ALA A 24 4.64 15.28 -35.66
N LYS A 25 5.44 15.59 -34.64
CA LYS A 25 5.44 14.91 -33.34
C LYS A 25 4.72 15.80 -32.32
N LEU A 26 3.62 15.29 -31.76
CA LEU A 26 2.96 15.92 -30.63
C LEU A 26 3.67 15.53 -29.32
N ASN A 27 3.99 16.52 -28.49
CA ASN A 27 4.44 16.34 -27.12
C ASN A 27 3.36 16.87 -26.18
N VAL A 28 3.01 16.09 -25.17
CA VAL A 28 2.05 16.51 -24.13
C VAL A 28 2.85 16.62 -22.84
N GLU A 29 2.90 17.82 -22.26
CA GLU A 29 3.58 18.00 -20.98
C GLU A 29 2.88 17.18 -19.89
N LYS A 30 3.67 16.67 -18.94
CA LYS A 30 3.11 15.92 -17.80
C LYS A 30 2.18 16.83 -17.01
N LEU A 31 1.02 16.32 -16.63
CA LEU A 31 0.13 17.02 -15.71
C LEU A 31 0.87 17.34 -14.40
N HIS A 32 0.78 18.60 -13.99
CA HIS A 32 1.26 19.04 -12.69
C HIS A 32 0.30 18.59 -11.60
N ALA A 33 0.82 18.34 -10.40
CA ALA A 33 -0.01 18.06 -9.25
C ALA A 33 -0.93 19.26 -8.96
N LEU A 34 -2.21 19.00 -8.76
CA LEU A 34 -3.13 19.99 -8.23
C LEU A 34 -2.73 20.35 -6.80
N GLY A 35 -2.84 21.63 -6.46
CA GLY A 35 -2.62 22.08 -5.09
C GLY A 35 -3.65 21.47 -4.13
N GLU A 36 -3.22 21.07 -2.93
CA GLU A 36 -4.14 20.52 -1.93
C GLU A 36 -5.05 21.62 -1.35
N PRO A 37 -6.39 21.45 -1.37
CA PRO A 37 -7.29 22.45 -0.81
C PRO A 37 -7.18 22.52 0.72
N LYS A 38 -7.44 23.70 1.30
CA LYS A 38 -7.41 23.90 2.75
C LYS A 38 -8.38 22.96 3.50
N SER A 39 -9.49 22.58 2.87
CA SER A 39 -10.44 21.61 3.42
C SER A 39 -9.82 20.22 3.61
N LEU A 40 -9.06 19.73 2.61
CA LEU A 40 -8.37 18.45 2.67
C LEU A 40 -7.36 18.43 3.82
N ASN A 41 -6.55 19.48 3.93
CA ASN A 41 -5.59 19.63 5.02
C ASN A 41 -6.23 19.63 6.41
N ARG A 42 -7.38 20.30 6.57
CA ARG A 42 -8.13 20.28 7.84
C ARG A 42 -8.70 18.89 8.14
N LEU A 43 -9.23 18.20 7.13
CA LEU A 43 -9.79 16.86 7.28
C LEU A 43 -8.71 15.87 7.70
N ARG A 44 -7.57 15.87 7.01
CA ARG A 44 -6.42 14.99 7.31
C ARG A 44 -5.98 15.13 8.76
N LYS A 45 -5.77 16.37 9.23
CA LYS A 45 -5.44 16.64 10.65
C LYS A 45 -6.50 16.16 11.64
N ARG A 46 -7.78 16.18 11.27
CA ARG A 46 -8.86 15.70 12.15
C ARG A 46 -8.86 14.17 12.22
N VAL A 47 -8.69 13.50 11.09
CA VAL A 47 -8.61 12.04 10.99
C VAL A 47 -7.39 11.52 11.74
N GLU A 48 -6.22 12.13 11.55
CA GLU A 48 -4.98 11.74 12.26
C GLU A 48 -5.13 11.79 13.79
N LYS A 49 -5.90 12.75 14.32
CA LYS A 49 -6.18 12.84 15.76
C LYS A 49 -7.12 11.75 16.28
N MET A 50 -7.88 11.11 15.40
CA MET A 50 -8.81 10.02 15.73
C MET A 50 -8.16 8.64 15.57
N LEU A 51 -7.01 8.55 14.89
CA LEU A 51 -6.30 7.29 14.73
C LEU A 51 -5.77 6.80 16.09
N PRO A 52 -5.86 5.49 16.37
CA PRO A 52 -5.40 4.94 17.63
C PRO A 52 -3.87 5.04 17.73
N LYS A 53 -3.35 5.34 18.92
CA LYS A 53 -1.90 5.48 19.19
C LYS A 53 -1.32 4.14 19.67
N ILE A 54 -1.41 3.14 18.81
CA ILE A 54 -0.98 1.77 19.02
C ILE A 54 -0.19 1.35 17.78
N ASP A 55 0.77 0.44 17.92
CA ASP A 55 1.47 -0.08 16.75
C ASP A 55 0.55 -1.04 15.96
N LEU A 56 0.87 -1.23 14.68
CA LEU A 56 0.05 -2.07 13.81
C LEU A 56 -0.03 -3.55 14.27
N PRO A 57 1.06 -4.19 14.72
CA PRO A 57 1.00 -5.54 15.27
C PRO A 57 0.04 -5.68 16.45
N ASP A 58 0.14 -4.79 17.45
CA ASP A 58 -0.71 -4.84 18.64
C ASP A 58 -2.18 -4.60 18.28
N LEU A 59 -2.46 -3.68 17.34
CA LEU A 59 -3.82 -3.45 16.83
C LEU A 59 -4.39 -4.73 16.19
N LEU A 60 -3.58 -5.48 15.43
CA LEU A 60 -4.02 -6.75 14.84
C LEU A 60 -4.32 -7.81 15.92
N PHE A 61 -3.51 -7.87 16.98
CA PHE A 61 -3.80 -8.76 18.11
C PHE A 61 -5.07 -8.36 18.87
N GLU A 62 -5.33 -7.06 19.05
CA GLU A 62 -6.55 -6.57 19.70
C GLU A 62 -7.80 -6.92 18.88
N VAL A 63 -7.76 -6.69 17.56
CA VAL A 63 -8.86 -7.08 16.67
C VAL A 63 -9.04 -8.60 16.65
N HIS A 64 -7.95 -9.36 16.68
CA HIS A 64 -8.03 -10.82 16.81
C HIS A 64 -8.69 -11.24 18.11
N ALA A 65 -8.38 -10.60 19.23
CA ALA A 65 -9.02 -10.90 20.51
C ALA A 65 -10.54 -10.66 20.47
N TRP A 66 -11.02 -9.71 19.66
CA TRP A 66 -12.46 -9.45 19.51
C TRP A 66 -13.16 -10.39 18.52
N THR A 67 -12.48 -10.77 17.45
CA THR A 67 -13.13 -11.39 16.28
C THR A 67 -12.71 -12.84 16.03
N GLY A 68 -11.60 -13.29 16.60
CA GLY A 68 -11.01 -14.59 16.28
C GLY A 68 -10.50 -14.69 14.84
N PHE A 69 -10.32 -13.57 14.11
CA PHE A 69 -10.10 -13.66 12.66
C PHE A 69 -8.83 -14.43 12.25
N LEU A 70 -7.82 -14.54 13.13
CA LEU A 70 -6.62 -15.32 12.86
C LEU A 70 -6.81 -16.84 13.09
N ASP A 71 -7.91 -17.26 13.71
CA ASP A 71 -8.20 -18.69 13.96
C ASP A 71 -8.55 -19.45 12.67
N VAL A 72 -8.89 -18.72 11.61
CA VAL A 72 -9.15 -19.31 10.27
C VAL A 72 -7.86 -19.84 9.62
N PHE A 73 -6.69 -19.40 10.08
CA PHE A 73 -5.41 -19.88 9.58
C PHE A 73 -5.05 -21.19 10.27
N VAL A 74 -5.59 -22.29 9.72
CA VAL A 74 -5.33 -23.65 10.18
C VAL A 74 -4.24 -24.32 9.33
N HIS A 75 -3.56 -25.31 9.92
CA HIS A 75 -2.62 -26.15 9.19
C HIS A 75 -3.40 -27.06 8.22
N LEU A 76 -2.90 -27.26 7.00
CA LEU A 76 -3.58 -28.01 5.93
C LEU A 76 -3.70 -29.53 6.19
N ASP A 77 -3.04 -30.03 7.23
CA ASP A 77 -3.05 -31.43 7.63
C ASP A 77 -3.55 -31.49 9.08
N ASP A 78 -4.48 -32.39 9.40
CA ASP A 78 -5.17 -32.57 10.70
C ASP A 78 -4.23 -32.78 11.91
N GLY A 79 -2.92 -32.75 11.70
CA GLY A 79 -1.91 -32.64 12.74
C GLY A 79 -1.83 -31.23 13.30
N ARG A 80 -1.82 -31.11 14.64
CA ARG A 80 -1.45 -29.87 15.33
C ARG A 80 -0.19 -29.28 14.69
N THR A 81 -0.26 -28.01 14.29
CA THR A 81 0.89 -27.31 13.72
C THR A 81 2.13 -27.53 14.60
N ARG A 82 3.24 -27.93 13.98
CA ARG A 82 4.53 -28.02 14.69
C ARG A 82 5.08 -26.65 15.04
N MET A 83 4.51 -25.59 14.44
CA MET A 83 4.89 -24.21 14.66
C MET A 83 4.24 -23.71 15.95
N LYS A 84 5.06 -23.34 16.92
CA LYS A 84 4.61 -22.55 18.07
C LYS A 84 4.30 -21.13 17.58
N ASP A 85 3.31 -20.50 18.18
CA ASP A 85 2.98 -19.08 17.94
C ASP A 85 2.64 -18.77 16.47
N LEU A 86 1.83 -19.63 15.83
CA LEU A 86 1.35 -19.44 14.46
C LEU A 86 0.67 -18.07 14.27
N THR A 87 -0.22 -17.69 15.20
CA THR A 87 -0.90 -16.39 15.20
C THR A 87 0.09 -15.23 15.11
N THR A 88 1.16 -15.26 15.93
CA THR A 88 2.23 -14.25 15.90
C THR A 88 2.96 -14.22 14.57
N SER A 89 3.20 -15.39 13.98
CA SER A 89 3.87 -15.51 12.69
C SER A 89 3.03 -14.96 11.54
N VAL A 90 1.71 -15.17 11.58
CA VAL A 90 0.77 -14.59 10.61
C VAL A 90 0.70 -13.07 10.76
N VAL A 91 0.62 -12.54 11.99
CA VAL A 91 0.67 -11.08 12.22
C VAL A 91 1.95 -10.48 11.66
N ALA A 92 3.09 -11.11 11.94
CA ALA A 92 4.39 -10.66 11.44
C ALA A 92 4.46 -10.64 9.90
N LEU A 93 3.90 -11.66 9.24
CA LEU A 93 3.80 -11.72 7.78
C LEU A 93 2.88 -10.61 7.23
N LEU A 94 1.69 -10.43 7.82
CA LEU A 94 0.75 -9.40 7.41
C LEU A 94 1.37 -8.00 7.49
N VAL A 95 2.08 -7.71 8.58
CA VAL A 95 2.77 -6.41 8.76
C VAL A 95 3.91 -6.24 7.76
N SER A 96 4.71 -7.29 7.52
CA SER A 96 5.77 -7.26 6.52
C SER A 96 5.26 -6.88 5.13
N GLU A 97 4.19 -7.55 4.68
CA GLU A 97 3.62 -7.35 3.35
C GLU A 97 2.81 -6.04 3.25
N ALA A 98 1.93 -5.76 4.22
CA ALA A 98 1.08 -4.57 4.19
C ALA A 98 1.88 -3.26 4.30
N CYS A 99 3.03 -3.29 4.99
CA CYS A 99 3.89 -2.12 5.14
C CYS A 99 5.08 -2.09 4.18
N ASN A 100 5.19 -3.06 3.25
CA ASN A 100 6.31 -3.17 2.28
C ASN A 100 7.71 -3.16 2.94
N ILE A 101 7.85 -3.72 4.14
CA ILE A 101 9.11 -3.73 4.89
C ILE A 101 9.94 -4.99 4.53
N GLY A 102 9.28 -6.01 3.98
CA GLY A 102 9.88 -7.30 3.64
C GLY A 102 10.13 -8.18 4.86
N MET A 103 10.53 -9.43 4.62
CA MET A 103 10.55 -10.46 5.67
C MET A 103 11.80 -10.42 6.57
N THR A 104 12.90 -9.80 6.14
CA THR A 104 14.15 -9.70 6.91
C THR A 104 13.96 -9.25 8.37
N PRO A 105 13.19 -8.18 8.68
CA PRO A 105 12.96 -7.74 10.05
C PRO A 105 12.08 -8.67 10.90
N VAL A 106 11.30 -9.56 10.28
CA VAL A 106 10.31 -10.39 10.98
C VAL A 106 10.69 -11.87 11.06
N ILE A 107 11.67 -12.31 10.27
CA ILE A 107 12.20 -13.68 10.35
C ILE A 107 13.32 -13.72 11.40
N THR A 108 13.08 -14.47 12.47
CA THR A 108 14.15 -14.84 13.41
C THR A 108 14.75 -16.18 13.01
N ARG A 109 16.02 -16.19 12.62
CA ARG A 109 16.78 -17.44 12.44
C ARG A 109 17.29 -17.89 13.81
N THR A 110 16.47 -18.62 14.58
CA THR A 110 16.95 -19.23 15.82
C THR A 110 18.16 -20.11 15.47
N PRO A 111 19.37 -19.86 16.01
CA PRO A 111 20.46 -20.79 15.83
C PRO A 111 20.07 -22.07 16.55
N ARG A 112 19.96 -23.18 15.82
CA ARG A 112 19.88 -24.51 16.44
C ARG A 112 21.13 -24.68 17.30
N ARG A 113 20.96 -24.67 18.62
CA ARG A 113 21.92 -25.27 19.55
C ARG A 113 21.72 -26.77 19.54
#